data_AF-A0A654C395-F1
#
_entry.id   AF-A0A654C395-F1
#
_cell.length_a   1.000
_cell.length_b   1.000
_cell.length_c   1.000
_cell.angle_alpha   90.00
_cell.angle_beta   90.00
_cell.angle_gamma   90.00
#
_symmetry.space_group_name_H-M   'P 1'
#
loop_
_entity.id
_entity.type
_entity.pdbx_description
1 polymer ?
#
loop_
_entity_poly.entity_id
_entity_poly.type
_entity_poly.pdbx_seq_one_letter_code
_entity_poly.pdbx_strand_id
1 'polypeptide(L)'
;MIHHVSLGTSNMSRARAFYDAVMGELGMRRTFDAEEAVGYGAGITVFSLNLPTDGAPATPGNGVHIAFEVEKRVAVDAFYRTAIEHGGISDGEPGLRPEYDANYYAAFVRDPDGNKIEALTFVAA
;
A
#
# COMPACT_ATOMS: atom_id res chain seq x y z
N MET A 1 -7.97 -17.24 -2.27
CA MET A 1 -8.71 -16.25 -1.45
C MET A 1 -7.80 -15.84 -0.30
N ILE A 2 -7.56 -14.54 -0.14
CA ILE A 2 -6.77 -13.97 0.96
C ILE A 2 -7.76 -13.21 1.84
N HIS A 3 -7.73 -13.44 3.16
CA HIS A 3 -8.56 -12.68 4.08
C HIS A 3 -7.93 -11.32 4.41
N HIS A 4 -6.67 -11.34 4.82
CA HIS A 4 -5.90 -10.15 5.12
C HIS A 4 -4.42 -10.42 4.91
N VAL A 5 -3.64 -9.36 4.76
CA VAL A 5 -2.17 -9.41 4.74
C VAL A 5 -1.60 -8.42 5.75
N SER A 6 -0.36 -8.67 6.16
CA SER A 6 0.31 -7.89 7.19
C SER A 6 1.74 -7.59 6.76
N LEU A 7 2.16 -6.34 6.95
CA LEU A 7 3.53 -5.91 6.76
C LEU A 7 4.12 -5.42 8.08
N GLY A 8 5.45 -5.49 8.19
CA GLY A 8 6.18 -4.97 9.33
C GLY A 8 6.45 -3.48 9.19
N THR A 9 6.47 -2.76 10.30
CA THR A 9 7.01 -1.39 10.38
C THR A 9 7.93 -1.24 11.58
N SER A 10 8.96 -0.41 11.44
CA SER A 10 9.85 -0.03 12.55
C SER A 10 9.33 1.18 13.34
N ASN A 11 8.32 1.90 12.83
CA ASN A 11 7.78 3.09 13.47
C ASN A 11 6.29 3.26 13.17
N MET A 12 5.45 2.93 14.15
CA MET A 12 4.00 2.93 13.97
C MET A 12 3.44 4.33 13.67
N SER A 13 3.97 5.40 14.26
CA SER A 13 3.50 6.77 13.99
C SER A 13 3.80 7.18 12.54
N ARG A 14 4.97 6.82 12.01
CA ARG A 14 5.33 7.06 10.61
C ARG A 14 4.48 6.22 9.65
N ALA A 15 4.27 4.95 9.97
CA ALA A 15 3.42 4.07 9.19
C ALA A 15 1.97 4.59 9.15
N ARG A 16 1.42 4.99 10.29
CA ARG A 16 0.10 5.63 10.41
C ARG A 16 -0.03 6.84 9.49
N ALA A 17 0.91 7.79 9.55
CA ALA A 17 0.86 9.00 8.73
C ALA A 17 0.89 8.69 7.22
N PHE A 18 1.75 7.74 6.80
CA PHE A 18 1.84 7.33 5.41
C PHE A 18 0.57 6.58 4.94
N TYR A 19 0.19 5.52 5.66
CA TYR A 19 -0.89 4.64 5.23
C TYR A 19 -2.28 5.25 5.40
N ASP A 20 -2.51 6.18 6.33
CA ASP A 20 -3.77 6.93 6.38
C ASP A 20 -4.04 7.69 5.09
N ALA A 21 -3.02 8.39 4.59
CA ALA A 21 -3.12 9.18 3.37
C ALA A 21 -3.26 8.26 2.16
N VAL A 22 -2.39 7.27 2.04
CA VAL A 22 -2.32 6.37 0.87
C VAL A 22 -3.55 5.48 0.77
N MET A 23 -3.94 4.81 1.86
CA MET A 23 -5.17 3.98 1.88
C MET A 23 -6.42 4.85 1.73
N GLY A 24 -6.33 6.11 2.14
CA GLY A 24 -7.32 7.15 1.93
C GLY A 24 -7.81 7.25 0.47
N GLU A 25 -6.86 7.33 -0.46
CA GLU A 25 -7.08 7.41 -1.92
C GLU A 25 -7.69 6.13 -2.50
N LEU A 26 -7.44 4.99 -1.86
CA LEU A 26 -7.97 3.68 -2.23
C LEU A 26 -9.35 3.40 -1.61
N GLY A 27 -9.97 4.39 -0.95
CA GLY A 27 -11.27 4.25 -0.29
C GLY A 27 -11.23 3.45 1.01
N MET A 28 -10.04 3.14 1.53
CA MET A 28 -9.86 2.40 2.77
C MET A 28 -9.63 3.35 3.94
N ARG A 29 -10.02 2.94 5.15
CA ARG A 29 -9.84 3.68 6.40
C ARG A 29 -9.35 2.73 7.49
N ARG A 30 -8.91 3.28 8.61
CA ARG A 30 -8.56 2.47 9.77
C ARG A 30 -9.77 1.68 10.26
N THR A 31 -9.58 0.38 10.46
CA THR A 31 -10.57 -0.53 11.02
C THR A 31 -10.29 -0.83 12.49
N PHE A 32 -9.02 -0.76 12.88
CA PHE A 32 -8.58 -0.71 14.26
C PHE A 32 -7.27 0.07 14.36
N ASP A 33 -6.96 0.56 15.56
CA ASP A 33 -5.70 1.24 15.88
C ASP A 33 -5.30 0.87 17.31
N ALA A 34 -4.19 0.16 17.44
CA ALA A 34 -3.56 -0.26 18.69
C ALA A 34 -2.10 0.21 18.71
N GLU A 35 -1.43 0.16 19.85
CA GLU A 35 -0.05 0.63 19.97
C GLU A 35 0.90 -0.09 19.00
N GLU A 36 0.78 -1.41 18.91
CA GLU A 36 1.66 -2.29 18.13
C GLU A 36 1.14 -2.64 16.74
N ALA A 37 -0.10 -2.26 16.39
CA ALA A 37 -0.70 -2.59 15.11
C ALA A 37 -1.78 -1.60 14.66
N VAL A 38 -1.90 -1.42 13.34
CA VAL A 38 -2.99 -0.67 12.72
C VAL A 38 -3.55 -1.44 11.52
N GLY A 39 -4.87 -1.48 11.38
CA GLY A 39 -5.56 -2.17 10.31
C GLY A 39 -6.31 -1.22 9.39
N TYR A 40 -6.37 -1.55 8.10
CA TYR A 40 -7.05 -0.79 7.06
C TYR A 40 -8.02 -1.67 6.26
N GLY A 41 -9.12 -1.04 5.83
CA GLY A 41 -10.03 -1.59 4.84
C GLY A 41 -11.34 -0.81 4.71
N ALA A 42 -12.30 -1.38 3.99
CA ALA A 42 -13.64 -0.84 3.78
C ALA A 42 -14.66 -1.60 4.64
N GLY A 43 -14.67 -1.31 5.95
CA GLY A 43 -15.54 -1.97 6.94
C GLY A 43 -14.96 -3.23 7.59
N ILE A 44 -14.07 -3.96 6.90
CA ILE A 44 -13.28 -5.07 7.47
C ILE A 44 -11.79 -4.85 7.24
N THR A 45 -10.94 -5.36 8.14
CA THR A 45 -9.48 -5.31 7.95
C THR A 45 -9.05 -6.26 6.84
N VAL A 46 -8.41 -5.72 5.80
CA VAL A 46 -7.79 -6.49 4.71
C VAL A 46 -6.27 -6.31 4.66
N PHE A 47 -5.77 -5.23 5.27
CA PHE A 47 -4.36 -4.88 5.28
C PHE A 47 -3.97 -4.35 6.66
N SER A 48 -2.82 -4.74 7.19
CA SER A 48 -2.34 -4.22 8.48
C SER A 48 -0.83 -4.00 8.52
N LEU A 49 -0.42 -3.10 9.41
CA LEU A 49 0.96 -2.85 9.76
C LEU A 49 1.15 -3.25 11.21
N ASN A 50 2.26 -3.93 11.49
CA ASN A 50 2.55 -4.45 12.83
C ASN A 50 4.00 -4.13 13.20
N LEU A 51 4.24 -3.85 14.48
CA LEU A 51 5.57 -3.99 15.04
C LEU A 51 5.93 -5.48 15.08
N PRO A 52 7.14 -5.89 14.63
CA PRO A 52 7.54 -7.29 14.66
C PRO A 52 7.48 -7.88 16.07
N THR A 53 6.78 -9.00 16.23
CA THR A 53 6.51 -9.62 17.54
C THR A 53 7.73 -10.31 18.14
N ASP A 54 8.73 -10.64 17.32
CA ASP A 54 10.00 -11.21 17.74
C ASP A 54 11.02 -10.14 18.21
N GLY A 55 10.66 -8.86 18.11
CA GLY A 55 11.50 -7.72 18.48
C GLY A 55 12.64 -7.44 17.49
N ALA A 56 12.75 -8.17 16.38
CA ALA A 56 13.71 -7.87 15.34
C ALA A 56 13.26 -6.64 14.53
N PRO A 57 14.17 -5.95 13.82
CA PRO A 57 13.79 -4.87 12.93
C PRO A 57 12.83 -5.36 11.83
N ALA A 58 11.84 -4.53 11.49
CA ALA A 58 11.01 -4.79 10.32
C ALA A 58 11.88 -4.83 9.06
N THR A 59 11.64 -5.81 8.18
CA THR A 59 12.37 -5.96 6.92
C THR A 59 11.40 -6.17 5.76
N PRO A 60 11.61 -5.51 4.61
CA PRO A 60 10.84 -5.80 3.42
C PRO A 60 11.30 -7.12 2.81
N GLY A 61 10.34 -7.95 2.38
CA GLY A 61 10.64 -9.19 1.67
C GLY A 61 11.13 -8.91 0.25
N ASN A 62 12.30 -9.45 -0.13
CA ASN A 62 12.77 -9.37 -1.52
C ASN A 62 11.83 -10.19 -2.43
N GLY A 63 11.27 -9.53 -3.46
CA GLY A 63 10.25 -10.12 -4.35
C GLY A 63 8.82 -10.05 -3.81
N VAL A 64 8.59 -9.49 -2.62
CA VAL A 64 7.24 -9.29 -2.06
C VAL A 64 6.72 -7.90 -2.45
N HIS A 65 5.47 -7.86 -2.90
CA HIS A 65 4.69 -6.63 -2.98
C HIS A 65 3.20 -6.93 -2.73
N ILE A 66 2.47 -5.93 -2.27
CA ILE A 66 1.01 -6.01 -2.06
C ILE A 66 0.34 -5.07 -3.04
N ALA A 67 -0.58 -5.60 -3.83
CA ALA A 67 -1.26 -4.87 -4.88
C ALA A 67 -2.74 -4.65 -4.53
N PHE A 68 -3.23 -3.43 -4.73
CA PHE A 68 -4.60 -3.00 -4.45
C PHE A 68 -5.27 -2.59 -5.76
N GLU A 69 -6.35 -3.28 -6.11
CA GLU A 69 -7.14 -2.94 -7.30
C GLU A 69 -8.08 -1.77 -7.02
N VAL A 70 -8.13 -0.83 -7.96
CA VAL A 70 -9.03 0.34 -7.94
C VAL A 70 -9.84 0.44 -9.22
N GLU A 71 -10.94 1.18 -9.17
CA GLU A 71 -11.90 1.24 -10.28
C GLU A 71 -11.47 2.14 -11.45
N LYS A 72 -10.47 3.01 -11.28
CA LYS A 72 -10.11 4.05 -12.27
C LYS A 72 -8.63 4.39 -12.24
N ARG A 73 -8.07 4.80 -13.38
CA ARG A 73 -6.65 5.19 -13.50
C ARG A 73 -6.29 6.38 -12.62
N VAL A 74 -7.21 7.34 -12.50
CA VAL A 74 -7.02 8.53 -11.63
C VAL A 74 -6.79 8.16 -10.15
N ALA A 75 -7.32 7.02 -9.68
CA ALA A 75 -7.06 6.56 -8.32
C ALA A 75 -5.65 5.97 -8.17
N VAL A 76 -5.11 5.34 -9.22
CA VAL A 76 -3.71 4.91 -9.28
C VAL A 76 -2.77 6.13 -9.26
N ASP A 77 -3.10 7.17 -10.02
CA ASP A 77 -2.32 8.42 -10.05
C ASP A 77 -2.36 9.12 -8.69
N ALA A 78 -3.54 9.20 -8.06
CA ALA A 78 -3.72 9.80 -6.74
C ALA A 78 -2.97 9.02 -5.66
N PHE A 79 -3.08 7.69 -5.65
CA PHE A 79 -2.29 6.80 -4.78
C PHE A 79 -0.80 7.11 -4.88
N TYR A 80 -0.26 7.14 -6.11
CA TYR A 80 1.16 7.37 -6.33
C TYR A 80 1.59 8.74 -5.83
N ARG A 81 0.90 9.80 -6.25
CA ARG A 81 1.21 11.18 -5.86
C ARG A 81 1.18 11.33 -4.34
N THR A 82 0.11 10.89 -3.70
CA THR A 82 -0.06 10.97 -2.24
C THR A 82 1.02 10.18 -1.50
N ALA A 83 1.40 9.00 -1.99
CA ALA A 83 2.46 8.21 -1.39
C ALA A 83 3.83 8.91 -1.48
N ILE A 84 4.18 9.50 -2.62
CA ILE A 84 5.42 10.29 -2.76
C ILE A 84 5.41 11.53 -1.85
N GLU A 85 4.30 12.25 -1.79
CA GLU A 85 4.14 13.42 -0.90
C GLU A 85 4.33 13.06 0.60
N HIS A 86 4.01 11.81 0.98
CA HIS A 86 4.12 11.32 2.36
C HIS A 86 5.44 10.55 2.62
N GLY A 87 6.45 10.72 1.77
CA GLY A 87 7.80 10.17 1.98
C GLY A 87 8.00 8.75 1.46
N GLY A 88 7.08 8.24 0.64
CA GLY A 88 7.29 7.04 -0.15
C GLY A 88 8.34 7.25 -1.23
N ILE A 89 8.95 6.16 -1.67
CA ILE A 89 9.97 6.16 -2.73
C ILE A 89 9.37 5.52 -3.98
N SER A 90 9.48 6.22 -5.12
CA SER A 90 9.04 5.68 -6.41
C SER A 90 9.75 4.36 -6.74
N ASP A 91 8.99 3.32 -7.09
CA ASP A 91 9.50 2.04 -7.61
C ASP A 91 8.82 1.68 -8.94
N GLY A 92 8.19 2.68 -9.57
CA GLY A 92 7.46 2.58 -10.83
C GLY A 92 6.34 3.64 -10.92
N GLU A 93 6.53 4.66 -11.75
CA GLU A 93 5.53 5.72 -11.98
C GLU A 93 4.21 5.17 -12.56
N PRO A 94 3.07 5.86 -12.38
CA PRO A 94 1.81 5.48 -12.97
C PRO A 94 1.93 5.29 -14.48
N GLY A 95 1.43 4.17 -15.00
CA GLY A 95 1.44 3.92 -16.44
C GLY A 95 0.94 2.53 -16.80
N LEU A 96 0.81 2.30 -18.11
CA LEU A 96 0.53 0.97 -18.64
C LEU A 96 1.71 0.02 -18.43
N ARG A 97 1.40 -1.26 -18.26
CA ARG A 97 2.34 -2.39 -18.20
C ARG A 97 1.96 -3.44 -19.27
N PRO A 98 2.16 -3.14 -20.57
CA PRO A 98 1.75 -4.02 -21.66
C PRO A 98 2.45 -5.40 -21.62
N GLU A 99 3.54 -5.53 -20.88
CA GLU A 99 4.22 -6.79 -20.59
C GLU A 99 3.41 -7.72 -19.66
N TYR A 100 2.43 -7.19 -18.91
CA TYR A 100 1.53 -7.96 -18.05
C TYR A 100 0.18 -8.17 -18.72
N ASP A 101 -0.46 -7.07 -19.13
CA ASP A 101 -1.71 -7.04 -19.87
C ASP A 101 -1.87 -5.67 -20.56
N ALA A 102 -2.55 -5.62 -21.71
CA ALA A 102 -2.73 -4.40 -22.50
C ALA A 102 -3.45 -3.27 -21.75
N ASN A 103 -4.26 -3.60 -20.74
CA ASN A 103 -5.01 -2.63 -19.93
C ASN A 103 -4.47 -2.45 -18.51
N TYR A 104 -3.42 -3.18 -18.10
CA TYR A 104 -2.85 -3.09 -16.76
C TYR A 104 -2.21 -1.71 -16.55
N TYR A 105 -2.92 -0.83 -15.85
CA TYR A 105 -2.42 0.48 -15.47
C TYR A 105 -2.09 0.47 -13.98
N ALA A 106 -0.83 0.73 -13.62
CA ALA A 106 -0.39 0.60 -12.24
C ALA A 106 0.71 1.59 -11.86
N ALA A 107 0.90 1.75 -10.55
CA ALA A 107 1.99 2.48 -9.94
C ALA A 107 2.54 1.72 -8.73
N PHE A 108 3.84 1.84 -8.50
CA PHE A 108 4.58 1.12 -7.47
C PHE A 108 5.35 2.08 -6.59
N VAL A 109 5.22 1.91 -5.28
CA VAL A 109 5.89 2.75 -4.29
C VAL A 109 6.45 1.88 -3.19
N ARG A 110 7.60 2.26 -2.65
CA ARG A 110 8.09 1.74 -1.37
C ARG A 110 7.65 2.64 -0.24
N ASP A 111 7.07 2.03 0.78
CA ASP A 111 6.73 2.72 2.01
C ASP A 111 8.01 3.14 2.78
N PRO A 112 7.87 3.89 3.89
CA PRO A 112 9.02 4.34 4.68
C PRO A 112 9.87 3.22 5.32
N ASP A 113 9.38 1.99 5.35
CA ASP A 113 10.09 0.80 5.83
C ASP A 113 10.61 -0.08 4.66
N GLY A 114 10.42 0.38 3.42
CA GLY A 114 10.91 -0.27 2.20
C GLY A 114 9.97 -1.34 1.62
N ASN A 115 8.79 -1.56 2.23
CA ASN A 115 7.81 -2.49 1.71
C ASN A 115 7.26 -1.99 0.37
N LYS A 116 7.19 -2.88 -0.62
CA LYS A 116 6.65 -2.52 -1.94
C LYS A 116 5.13 -2.66 -1.95
N ILE A 117 4.45 -1.58 -2.30
CA ILE A 117 3.00 -1.55 -2.49
C ILE A 117 2.65 -1.04 -3.89
N GLU A 118 1.50 -1.46 -4.39
CA GLU A 118 1.03 -1.18 -5.73
C GLU A 118 -0.45 -0.82 -5.71
N ALA A 119 -0.83 0.15 -6.54
CA ALA A 119 -2.22 0.33 -6.96
C ALA A 119 -2.33 0.02 -8.46
N LEU A 120 -3.36 -0.71 -8.85
CA LEU A 120 -3.58 -1.12 -10.24
C LEU A 120 -5.05 -0.99 -10.65
N THR A 121 -5.29 -0.93 -11.95
CA THR A 121 -6.60 -1.14 -12.55
C THR A 121 -6.47 -1.75 -13.93
N PHE A 122 -7.48 -2.51 -14.35
CA PHE A 122 -7.66 -2.95 -15.73
C PHE A 122 -8.65 -2.06 -16.50
N VAL A 123 -9.25 -1.07 -15.84
CA VAL A 123 -10.23 -0.18 -16.45
C VAL A 123 -9.51 0.84 -17.32
N ALA A 124 -9.96 1.00 -18.57
CA ALA A 124 -9.33 1.86 -19.56
C ALA A 124 -9.58 3.37 -19.35
N ALA A 125 -10.28 3.76 -18.28
CA ALA A 125 -10.74 5.12 -18.00
C ALA A 125 -10.20 5.67 -16.68
#